data_AF-A0AB35XUW8-F1
#
_entry.id   AF-A0AB35XUW8-F1
#
_cell.length_a   1.000
_cell.length_b   1.000
_cell.length_c   1.000
_cell.angle_alpha   90.00
_cell.angle_beta   90.00
_cell.angle_gamma   90.00
#
_symmetry.space_group_name_H-M   'P 1'
#
loop_
_entity.id
_entity.type
_entity.pdbx_description
1 polymer ?
#
loop_
_entity_poly.entity_id
_entity_poly.type
_entity_poly.pdbx_seq_one_letter_code
_entity_poly.pdbx_strand_id
1 'polypeptide(L)'
;MNPSVHPHHRRHLRPAVRRVLTVTVVACIAVGGASFVLHSRSAMPAASATSTSSASAASEAESSLLTARQAQAILDDPRMVLVNHTNKMPDDHTFTTKACGSATAVNKTLQTEAADAFLAMQAAAAKDGVTIWMQSGYRSVDYQKNLYDQKTQYFRNKGLSEAEAKKQAANIVNPPGYSEHNCGLAADLNSPEHTDLTEGFENTEAFRWLSAHAVEYGFILRYPKNAEAVTEITYEPWHWRYVGPENAALIQQSGLCFEDAVAVLQKLAAGEKITG
;
A
#
# COMPACT_ATOMS: atom_id res chain seq x y z
N MET A 1 -34.52 -3.47 41.95
CA MET A 1 -33.48 -3.66 42.98
C MET A 1 -32.21 -4.11 42.28
N ASN A 2 -31.11 -3.39 42.51
CA ASN A 2 -29.81 -3.48 41.82
C ASN A 2 -29.25 -4.91 41.66
N PRO A 3 -28.66 -5.23 40.50
CA PRO A 3 -27.50 -6.11 40.44
C PRO A 3 -26.21 -5.27 40.45
N SER A 4 -25.36 -5.58 41.42
CA SER A 4 -24.11 -4.91 41.72
C SER A 4 -23.07 -5.12 40.61
N VAL A 5 -22.45 -4.03 40.17
CA VAL A 5 -21.37 -3.97 39.19
C VAL A 5 -20.07 -4.46 39.85
N HIS A 6 -19.41 -5.47 39.26
CA HIS A 6 -18.02 -5.81 39.56
C HIS A 6 -17.08 -5.03 38.62
N PRO A 7 -16.07 -4.31 39.13
CA PRO A 7 -15.08 -3.68 38.27
C PRO A 7 -14.03 -4.69 37.81
N HIS A 8 -13.97 -4.94 36.49
CA HIS A 8 -12.83 -5.61 35.89
C HIS A 8 -11.63 -4.65 35.87
N HIS A 9 -10.62 -4.94 36.70
CA HIS A 9 -9.29 -4.35 36.59
C HIS A 9 -8.67 -4.71 35.22
N ARG A 10 -8.63 -3.77 34.29
CA ARG A 10 -7.75 -3.84 33.12
C ARG A 10 -6.31 -3.67 33.59
N ARG A 11 -5.57 -4.77 33.66
CA ARG A 11 -4.10 -4.74 33.74
C ARG A 11 -3.56 -4.17 32.42
N HIS A 12 -2.96 -2.98 32.49
CA HIS A 12 -2.08 -2.48 31.44
C HIS A 12 -0.83 -3.37 31.39
N LEU A 13 -0.77 -4.26 30.41
CA LEU A 13 0.46 -4.94 30.04
C LEU A 13 1.02 -4.24 28.79
N ARG A 14 2.08 -3.46 28.99
CA ARG A 14 2.99 -3.07 27.91
C ARG A 14 3.83 -4.30 27.54
N PRO A 15 4.03 -4.59 26.25
CA PRO A 15 5.25 -5.25 25.83
C PRO A 15 6.11 -4.24 25.05
N ALA A 16 7.22 -3.85 25.67
CA ALA A 16 8.37 -3.36 24.93
C ALA A 16 8.92 -4.55 24.13
N VAL A 17 8.88 -4.46 22.80
CA VAL A 17 9.60 -5.40 21.93
C VAL A 17 10.54 -4.59 21.07
N ARG A 18 11.77 -4.52 21.54
CA ARG A 18 12.94 -4.09 20.78
C ARG A 18 13.30 -5.26 19.86
N ARG A 19 13.16 -5.11 18.55
CA ARG A 19 13.69 -6.07 17.58
C ARG A 19 14.62 -5.35 16.62
N VAL A 20 15.91 -5.57 16.83
CA VAL A 20 16.98 -5.27 15.87
C VAL A 20 16.83 -6.29 14.75
N LEU A 21 16.53 -5.84 13.53
CA LEU A 21 16.56 -6.69 12.33
C LEU A 21 17.77 -6.26 11.49
N THR A 22 18.84 -7.04 11.55
CA THR A 22 20.00 -6.88 10.68
C THR A 22 19.69 -7.60 9.38
N VAL A 23 19.37 -6.87 8.31
CA VAL A 23 19.16 -7.44 6.98
C VAL A 23 20.52 -7.56 6.29
N THR A 24 21.00 -8.79 6.09
CA THR A 24 22.17 -9.07 5.24
C THR A 24 21.67 -9.49 3.85
N VAL A 25 21.95 -8.68 2.83
CA VAL A 25 21.63 -8.98 1.43
C VAL A 25 22.68 -9.97 0.90
N VAL A 26 22.23 -11.16 0.47
CA VAL A 26 23.05 -12.12 -0.29
C VAL A 26 22.68 -12.00 -1.76
N ALA A 27 23.60 -11.53 -2.59
CA ALA A 27 23.49 -11.54 -4.05
C ALA A 27 24.12 -12.84 -4.61
N CYS A 28 23.32 -13.62 -5.32
CA CYS A 28 23.72 -14.64 -6.31
C CYS A 28 22.66 -14.54 -7.41
N ILE A 29 22.98 -14.40 -8.70
CA ILE A 29 23.50 -15.45 -9.58
C ILE A 29 24.23 -14.80 -10.78
N ALA A 30 25.44 -15.28 -11.11
CA ALA A 30 25.88 -15.55 -12.49
C ALA A 30 27.21 -16.33 -12.50
N VAL A 31 27.14 -17.66 -12.66
CA VAL A 31 28.22 -18.53 -13.14
C VAL A 31 27.52 -19.64 -13.96
N GLY A 32 27.92 -20.05 -15.15
CA GLY A 32 29.06 -19.75 -16.02
C GLY A 32 28.72 -20.34 -17.41
N GLY A 33 29.62 -20.46 -18.38
CA GLY A 33 31.04 -20.20 -18.41
C GLY A 33 31.53 -20.28 -19.86
N ALA A 34 32.57 -19.51 -20.16
CA ALA A 34 33.34 -19.66 -21.39
C ALA A 34 34.35 -20.80 -21.22
N SER A 35 34.48 -21.66 -22.23
CA SER A 35 35.63 -22.55 -22.39
C SER A 35 36.42 -22.10 -23.62
N PHE A 36 37.57 -21.46 -23.41
CA PHE A 36 38.67 -21.50 -24.38
C PHE A 36 40.01 -21.36 -23.66
N VAL A 37 40.87 -22.37 -23.82
CA VAL A 37 42.22 -22.42 -23.24
C VAL A 37 43.24 -21.95 -24.29
N LEU A 38 43.98 -20.90 -23.88
CA LEU A 38 45.36 -20.47 -24.20
C LEU A 38 46.10 -21.11 -25.40
N HIS A 39 46.79 -20.25 -26.17
CA HIS A 39 48.24 -19.94 -26.08
C HIS A 39 48.53 -18.79 -27.06
N SER A 40 49.20 -17.69 -26.68
CA SER A 40 50.64 -17.49 -26.96
C SER A 40 51.14 -16.13 -26.44
N ARG A 41 52.29 -16.17 -25.74
CA ARG A 41 53.45 -15.24 -25.68
C ARG A 41 53.28 -13.73 -25.94
N SER A 42 53.70 -12.90 -24.96
CA SER A 42 54.97 -12.11 -24.98
C SER A 42 54.89 -10.81 -24.18
N ALA A 43 55.95 -10.57 -23.39
CA ALA A 43 56.61 -9.30 -23.01
C ALA A 43 55.84 -8.19 -22.26
N MET A 44 56.40 -7.84 -21.10
CA MET A 44 56.23 -6.61 -20.29
C MET A 44 56.88 -5.39 -20.99
N PRO A 45 56.61 -4.11 -20.63
CA PRO A 45 56.90 -3.59 -19.28
C PRO A 45 55.97 -2.50 -18.67
N ALA A 46 56.00 -2.50 -17.32
CA ALA A 46 55.89 -1.41 -16.35
C ALA A 46 54.99 -0.18 -16.63
N ALA A 47 53.97 -0.02 -15.77
CA ALA A 47 53.58 1.28 -15.22
C ALA A 47 52.91 1.08 -13.85
N SER A 48 53.35 1.86 -12.86
CA SER A 48 52.73 1.98 -11.54
C SER A 48 51.27 2.40 -11.66
N ALA A 49 50.39 1.75 -10.90
CA ALA A 49 49.14 2.35 -10.46
C ALA A 49 48.87 1.91 -9.02
N THR A 50 49.20 2.82 -8.13
CA THR A 50 48.90 2.83 -6.70
C THR A 50 47.39 2.70 -6.49
N SER A 51 47.03 1.78 -5.60
CA SER A 51 45.88 1.75 -4.71
C SER A 51 44.91 2.95 -4.75
N THR A 52 43.79 2.81 -5.46
CA THR A 52 42.59 3.67 -5.25
C THR A 52 41.29 2.88 -5.31
N SER A 53 41.30 1.57 -5.04
CA SER A 53 40.08 0.74 -5.16
C SER A 53 39.17 0.75 -3.92
N SER A 54 39.57 1.39 -2.83
CA SER A 54 38.77 1.40 -1.59
C SER A 54 37.76 2.55 -1.48
N ALA A 55 37.90 3.63 -2.28
CA ALA A 55 36.98 4.76 -2.24
C ALA A 55 35.67 4.51 -3.04
N SER A 56 35.73 3.69 -4.09
CA SER A 56 34.58 3.40 -4.95
C SER A 56 33.58 2.43 -4.31
N ALA A 57 34.05 1.52 -3.46
CA ALA A 57 33.19 0.54 -2.79
C ALA A 57 32.38 1.17 -1.63
N ALA A 58 32.87 2.26 -1.04
CA ALA A 58 32.16 3.00 0.01
C ALA A 58 31.06 3.92 -0.55
N SER A 59 31.23 4.44 -1.78
CA SER A 59 30.20 5.27 -2.44
C SER A 59 29.03 4.46 -2.98
N GLU A 60 29.23 3.19 -3.33
CA GLU A 60 28.14 2.32 -3.81
C GLU A 60 27.26 1.80 -2.66
N ALA A 61 27.79 1.63 -1.45
CA ALA A 61 27.01 1.21 -0.29
C ALA A 61 26.11 2.34 0.28
N GLU A 62 26.55 3.61 0.18
CA GLU A 62 25.75 4.79 0.53
C GLU A 62 24.70 5.17 -0.53
N SER A 63 24.77 4.57 -1.74
CA SER A 63 23.82 4.78 -2.84
C SER A 63 22.44 4.11 -2.63
N SER A 64 22.25 3.42 -1.50
CA SER A 64 21.04 2.63 -1.23
C SER A 64 19.92 3.38 -0.51
N LEU A 65 20.18 4.61 -0.04
CA LEU A 65 19.18 5.44 0.63
C LEU A 65 18.66 6.53 -0.30
N LEU A 66 17.34 6.70 -0.34
CA LEU A 66 16.70 7.80 -1.06
C LEU A 66 17.27 9.14 -0.55
N THR A 67 17.71 9.99 -1.47
CA THR A 67 18.02 11.38 -1.14
C THR A 67 16.75 12.14 -0.75
N ALA A 68 16.90 13.23 0.00
CA ALA A 68 15.77 14.10 0.37
C ALA A 68 14.96 14.57 -0.86
N ARG A 69 15.65 14.89 -1.97
CA ARG A 69 14.99 15.28 -3.22
C ARG A 69 14.19 14.14 -3.85
N GLN A 70 14.72 12.91 -3.83
CA GLN A 70 13.99 11.75 -4.34
C GLN A 70 12.78 11.42 -3.47
N ALA A 71 12.92 11.49 -2.14
CA ALA A 71 11.80 11.31 -1.23
C ALA A 71 10.70 12.36 -1.45
N GLN A 72 11.07 13.63 -1.64
CA GLN A 72 10.13 14.69 -1.99
C GLN A 72 9.44 14.42 -3.33
N ALA A 73 10.17 13.99 -4.36
CA ALA A 73 9.59 13.68 -5.66
C ALA A 73 8.57 12.52 -5.60
N ILE A 74 8.78 11.53 -4.72
CA ILE A 74 7.80 10.47 -4.47
C ILE A 74 6.57 11.03 -3.75
N LEU A 75 6.75 11.90 -2.75
CA LEU A 75 5.62 12.52 -2.05
C LEU A 75 4.79 13.44 -2.96
N ASP A 76 5.42 14.08 -3.94
CA ASP A 76 4.76 14.95 -4.91
C ASP A 76 4.01 14.16 -6.00
N ASP A 77 4.18 12.84 -6.07
CA ASP A 77 3.43 11.98 -6.96
C ASP A 77 1.94 11.97 -6.59
N PRO A 78 1.01 12.34 -7.50
CA PRO A 78 -0.43 12.33 -7.21
C PRO A 78 -0.96 10.95 -6.78
N ARG A 79 -0.28 9.86 -7.14
CA ARG A 79 -0.64 8.48 -6.76
C ARG A 79 -0.30 8.19 -5.29
N MET A 80 0.56 9.00 -4.67
CA MET A 80 0.96 8.90 -3.26
C MET A 80 0.05 9.71 -2.31
N VAL A 81 -1.06 10.27 -2.79
CA VAL A 81 -2.04 10.97 -1.94
C VAL A 81 -2.50 10.08 -0.77
N LEU A 82 -2.26 10.53 0.45
CA LEU A 82 -2.70 9.85 1.67
C LEU A 82 -4.12 10.31 2.02
N VAL A 83 -5.08 9.38 1.94
CA VAL A 83 -6.48 9.60 2.35
C VAL A 83 -6.82 8.57 3.41
N ASN A 84 -7.21 9.03 4.60
CA ASN A 84 -7.61 8.20 5.74
C ASN A 84 -8.47 9.04 6.70
N HIS A 85 -8.72 8.59 7.94
CA HIS A 85 -9.60 9.29 8.90
C HIS A 85 -9.13 10.70 9.31
N THR A 86 -7.85 11.02 9.16
CA THR A 86 -7.28 12.33 9.52
C THR A 86 -6.83 13.15 8.31
N ASN A 87 -6.67 12.51 7.15
CA ASN A 87 -6.24 13.14 5.90
C ASN A 87 -7.38 13.11 4.88
N LYS A 88 -8.00 14.26 4.66
CA LYS A 88 -8.99 14.46 3.61
C LYS A 88 -8.29 14.51 2.25
N MET A 89 -8.86 13.89 1.24
CA MET A 89 -8.50 14.11 -0.15
C MET A 89 -8.52 15.61 -0.48
N PRO A 90 -7.49 16.15 -1.17
CA PRO A 90 -7.47 17.56 -1.57
C PRO A 90 -8.73 17.94 -2.36
N ASP A 91 -9.28 19.13 -2.09
CA ASP A 91 -10.52 19.60 -2.71
C ASP A 91 -10.37 19.89 -4.21
N ASP A 92 -9.14 20.15 -4.67
CA ASP A 92 -8.75 20.36 -6.06
C ASP A 92 -8.21 19.09 -6.75
N HIS A 93 -8.34 17.92 -6.11
CA HIS A 93 -7.93 16.65 -6.69
C HIS A 93 -8.84 16.29 -7.88
N THR A 94 -8.30 16.32 -9.10
CA THR A 94 -9.04 16.04 -10.33
C THR A 94 -8.41 14.91 -11.11
N PHE A 95 -9.25 14.06 -11.69
CA PHE A 95 -8.82 12.89 -12.46
C PHE A 95 -9.95 12.45 -13.40
N THR A 96 -9.59 11.69 -14.42
CA THR A 96 -10.56 10.97 -15.26
C THR A 96 -10.70 9.54 -14.78
N THR A 97 -11.85 8.94 -15.03
CA THR A 97 -12.09 7.54 -14.66
C THR A 97 -12.40 6.68 -15.87
N LYS A 98 -11.99 5.42 -15.83
CA LYS A 98 -12.28 4.40 -16.84
C LYS A 98 -12.94 3.19 -16.20
N ALA A 99 -13.88 2.56 -16.92
CA ALA A 99 -14.57 1.38 -16.44
C ALA A 99 -13.66 0.14 -16.47
N CYS A 100 -13.63 -0.60 -15.37
CA CYS A 100 -12.89 -1.85 -15.20
C CYS A 100 -13.57 -2.83 -14.22
N GLY A 101 -14.76 -2.48 -13.72
CA GLY A 101 -15.51 -3.32 -12.79
C GLY A 101 -16.15 -4.55 -13.44
N SER A 102 -16.37 -5.59 -12.62
CA SER A 102 -17.10 -6.78 -13.02
C SER A 102 -18.57 -6.49 -13.36
N ALA A 103 -19.28 -7.49 -13.89
CA ALA A 103 -20.71 -7.37 -14.19
C ALA A 103 -21.54 -7.00 -12.94
N THR A 104 -21.16 -7.51 -11.77
CA THR A 104 -21.85 -7.30 -10.47
C THR A 104 -21.37 -6.09 -9.69
N ALA A 105 -20.34 -5.39 -10.16
CA ALA A 105 -19.77 -4.27 -9.44
C ALA A 105 -20.74 -3.09 -9.28
N VAL A 106 -20.73 -2.45 -8.11
CA VAL A 106 -21.59 -1.29 -7.79
C VAL A 106 -20.98 0.03 -8.25
N ASN A 107 -19.65 0.14 -8.21
CA ASN A 107 -18.90 1.31 -8.65
C ASN A 107 -17.82 0.84 -9.62
N LYS A 108 -18.05 1.00 -10.92
CA LYS A 108 -17.35 0.23 -11.97
C LYS A 108 -16.08 0.86 -12.51
N THR A 109 -15.63 1.98 -11.97
CA THR A 109 -14.53 2.74 -12.53
C THR A 109 -13.40 2.92 -11.54
N LEU A 110 -12.17 3.10 -12.03
CA LEU A 110 -11.03 3.62 -11.28
C LEU A 110 -10.51 4.86 -12.01
N GLN A 111 -9.55 5.58 -11.44
CA GLN A 111 -8.75 6.53 -12.21
C GLN A 111 -8.22 5.83 -13.47
N THR A 112 -8.17 6.54 -14.61
CA THR A 112 -7.84 5.92 -15.90
C THR A 112 -6.55 5.10 -15.86
N GLU A 113 -5.49 5.63 -15.25
CA GLU A 113 -4.20 4.91 -15.09
C GLU A 113 -4.36 3.65 -14.22
N ALA A 114 -5.02 3.76 -13.07
CA ALA A 114 -5.28 2.62 -12.18
C ALA A 114 -6.18 1.57 -12.84
N ALA A 115 -7.15 1.98 -13.67
CA ALA A 115 -8.00 1.08 -14.42
C ALA A 115 -7.19 0.30 -15.48
N ASP A 116 -6.29 0.97 -16.20
CA ASP A 116 -5.42 0.33 -17.19
C ASP A 116 -4.47 -0.67 -16.51
N ALA A 117 -3.87 -0.28 -15.38
CA ALA A 117 -3.04 -1.17 -14.57
C ALA A 117 -3.83 -2.38 -14.03
N PHE A 118 -5.04 -2.16 -13.53
CA PHE A 118 -5.91 -3.23 -13.04
C PHE A 118 -6.28 -4.21 -14.17
N LEU A 119 -6.62 -3.71 -15.36
CA LEU A 119 -6.96 -4.56 -16.51
C LEU A 119 -5.75 -5.39 -16.96
N ALA A 120 -4.54 -4.82 -16.92
CA ALA A 120 -3.30 -5.56 -17.20
C ALA A 120 -3.03 -6.64 -16.14
N MET A 121 -3.22 -6.32 -14.86
CA MET A 121 -3.10 -7.25 -13.74
C MET A 121 -4.09 -8.41 -13.86
N GLN A 122 -5.37 -8.11 -14.14
CA GLN A 122 -6.42 -9.10 -14.33
C GLN A 122 -6.11 -10.01 -15.53
N ALA A 123 -5.63 -9.46 -16.63
CA ALA A 123 -5.25 -10.23 -17.81
C ALA A 123 -4.04 -11.16 -17.57
N ALA A 124 -3.10 -10.74 -16.71
CA ALA A 124 -1.97 -11.58 -16.32
C ALA A 124 -2.41 -12.73 -15.41
N ALA A 125 -3.18 -12.43 -14.37
CA ALA A 125 -3.78 -13.45 -13.49
C ALA A 125 -4.55 -14.51 -14.29
N ALA A 126 -5.34 -14.07 -15.28
CA ALA A 126 -6.11 -14.97 -16.13
C ALA A 126 -5.23 -15.93 -16.96
N LYS A 127 -4.03 -15.51 -17.38
CA LYS A 127 -3.07 -16.39 -18.08
C LYS A 127 -2.51 -17.47 -17.16
N ASP A 128 -2.46 -17.21 -15.86
CA ASP A 128 -2.05 -18.15 -14.83
C ASP A 128 -3.24 -18.99 -14.30
N GLY A 129 -4.41 -18.86 -14.92
CA GLY A 129 -5.63 -19.58 -14.51
C GLY A 129 -6.37 -18.94 -13.33
N VAL A 130 -5.95 -17.77 -12.87
CA VAL A 130 -6.51 -17.09 -11.70
C VAL A 130 -7.51 -16.02 -12.14
N THR A 131 -8.73 -16.07 -11.59
CA THR A 131 -9.77 -15.07 -11.87
C THR A 131 -9.85 -14.04 -10.75
N ILE A 132 -9.73 -12.76 -11.10
CA ILE A 132 -9.88 -11.62 -10.18
C ILE A 132 -11.00 -10.72 -10.69
N TRP A 133 -11.90 -10.33 -9.80
CA TRP A 133 -13.00 -9.42 -10.10
C TRP A 133 -12.88 -8.15 -9.24
N MET A 134 -13.11 -6.99 -9.85
CA MET A 134 -13.32 -5.75 -9.09
C MET A 134 -14.82 -5.62 -8.79
N GLN A 135 -15.18 -5.40 -7.52
CA GLN A 135 -16.57 -5.20 -7.06
C GLN A 135 -16.89 -3.74 -6.75
N SER A 136 -15.91 -2.98 -6.28
CA SER A 136 -16.09 -1.57 -5.97
C SER A 136 -14.80 -0.78 -6.24
N GLY A 137 -14.91 0.27 -7.06
CA GLY A 137 -13.85 1.21 -7.36
C GLY A 137 -14.20 2.63 -6.88
N TYR A 138 -14.02 3.62 -7.74
CA TYR A 138 -14.27 5.03 -7.48
C TYR A 138 -15.70 5.31 -6.94
N ARG A 139 -15.74 5.96 -5.77
CA ARG A 139 -16.96 6.49 -5.16
C ARG A 139 -16.86 8.01 -5.14
N SER A 140 -17.76 8.73 -5.81
CA SER A 140 -17.72 10.19 -5.79
C SER A 140 -17.90 10.73 -4.36
N VAL A 141 -17.34 11.91 -4.10
CA VAL A 141 -17.49 12.58 -2.79
C VAL A 141 -18.97 12.82 -2.47
N ASP A 142 -19.78 13.18 -3.47
CA ASP A 142 -21.23 13.35 -3.33
C ASP A 142 -21.94 12.04 -2.98
N TYR A 143 -21.54 10.93 -3.59
CA TYR A 143 -22.08 9.62 -3.24
C TYR A 143 -21.74 9.25 -1.79
N GLN A 144 -20.47 9.45 -1.39
CA GLN A 144 -20.03 9.22 -0.01
C GLN A 144 -20.76 10.13 0.99
N LYS A 145 -21.04 11.38 0.61
CA LYS A 145 -21.84 12.33 1.39
C LYS A 145 -23.26 11.82 1.61
N ASN A 146 -23.91 11.33 0.58
CA ASN A 146 -25.25 10.76 0.73
C ASN A 146 -25.26 9.56 1.69
N LEU A 147 -24.28 8.66 1.60
CA LEU A 147 -24.15 7.52 2.54
C LEU A 147 -23.92 8.00 3.98
N TYR A 148 -23.03 8.97 4.17
CA TYR A 148 -22.69 9.51 5.48
C TYR A 148 -23.88 10.24 6.13
N ASP A 149 -24.60 11.06 5.36
CA ASP A 149 -25.76 11.80 5.82
C ASP A 149 -26.92 10.85 6.20
N GLN A 150 -27.16 9.81 5.39
CA GLN A 150 -28.15 8.77 5.71
C GLN A 150 -27.80 8.03 7.00
N LYS A 151 -26.52 7.67 7.19
CA LYS A 151 -26.05 7.00 8.40
C LYS A 151 -26.12 7.90 9.64
N THR A 152 -25.81 9.18 9.48
CA THR A 152 -25.98 10.19 10.52
C THR A 152 -27.46 10.30 10.91
N GLN A 153 -28.36 10.41 9.92
CA GLN A 153 -29.80 10.50 10.18
C GLN A 153 -30.34 9.24 10.88
N TYR A 154 -29.83 8.05 10.53
CA TYR A 154 -30.17 6.81 11.23
C TYR A 154 -29.87 6.88 12.73
N PHE A 155 -28.71 7.40 13.13
CA PHE A 155 -28.36 7.56 14.54
C PHE A 155 -29.14 8.69 15.23
N ARG A 156 -29.44 9.78 14.53
CA ARG A 156 -30.35 10.82 15.05
C ARG A 156 -31.74 10.26 15.33
N ASN A 157 -32.27 9.42 14.46
CA ASN A 157 -33.55 8.74 14.66
C ASN A 157 -33.54 7.78 15.85
N LYS A 158 -32.35 7.36 16.33
CA LYS A 158 -32.14 6.61 17.58
C LYS A 158 -31.98 7.49 18.82
N GLY A 159 -32.17 8.81 18.69
CA GLY A 159 -32.15 9.75 19.80
C GLY A 159 -30.79 10.38 20.13
N LEU A 160 -29.78 10.16 19.29
CA LEU A 160 -28.47 10.79 19.49
C LEU A 160 -28.50 12.26 19.05
N SER A 161 -27.68 13.10 19.70
CA SER A 161 -27.42 14.45 19.21
C SER A 161 -26.75 14.43 17.83
N GLU A 162 -26.79 15.54 17.09
CA GLU A 162 -26.11 15.68 15.80
C GLU A 162 -24.63 15.29 15.87
N ALA A 163 -23.92 15.77 16.91
CA ALA A 163 -22.49 15.52 17.09
C ALA A 163 -22.19 14.04 17.40
N GLU A 164 -22.98 13.41 18.27
CA GLU A 164 -22.84 11.98 18.58
C GLU A 164 -23.22 11.10 17.40
N ALA A 165 -24.28 11.46 16.67
CA ALA A 165 -24.73 10.75 15.48
C ALA A 165 -23.67 10.77 14.37
N LYS A 166 -23.05 11.94 14.12
CA LYS A 166 -21.91 12.07 13.20
C LYS A 166 -20.73 11.22 13.64
N LYS A 167 -20.38 11.24 14.93
CA LYS A 167 -19.31 10.41 15.48
C LYS A 167 -19.58 8.91 15.28
N GLN A 168 -20.81 8.46 15.53
CA GLN A 168 -21.20 7.06 15.31
C GLN A 168 -21.26 6.69 13.82
N ALA A 169 -21.70 7.62 12.97
CA ALA A 169 -21.72 7.44 11.53
C ALA A 169 -20.32 7.29 10.95
N ALA A 170 -19.37 8.12 11.40
CA ALA A 170 -17.97 8.09 10.96
C ALA A 170 -17.26 6.76 11.28
N ASN A 171 -17.71 6.02 12.29
CA ASN A 171 -17.21 4.68 12.61
C ASN A 171 -17.70 3.59 11.64
N ILE A 172 -18.65 3.90 10.75
CA ILE A 172 -19.26 2.93 9.83
C ILE A 172 -19.14 3.37 8.38
N VAL A 173 -19.26 4.67 8.12
CA VAL A 173 -19.14 5.28 6.79
C VAL A 173 -18.17 6.44 6.93
N ASN A 174 -17.03 6.39 6.24
CA ASN A 174 -16.06 7.47 6.29
C ASN A 174 -16.72 8.80 5.84
N PRO A 175 -16.40 9.92 6.49
CA PRO A 175 -16.84 11.23 6.03
C PRO A 175 -16.44 11.50 4.57
N PRO A 176 -17.14 12.38 3.86
CA PRO A 176 -16.86 12.67 2.45
C PRO A 176 -15.44 13.19 2.25
N GLY A 177 -14.68 12.57 1.34
CA GLY A 177 -13.27 12.88 1.10
C GLY A 177 -12.29 12.15 2.00
N TYR A 178 -12.74 11.34 2.97
CA TYR A 178 -11.88 10.56 3.88
C TYR A 178 -11.89 9.05 3.55
N SER A 179 -12.46 8.67 2.40
CA SER A 179 -12.40 7.31 1.86
C SER A 179 -11.41 7.27 0.70
N GLU A 180 -10.52 6.28 0.66
CA GLU A 180 -9.61 6.12 -0.48
C GLU A 180 -10.36 5.91 -1.81
N HIS A 181 -11.54 5.31 -1.79
CA HIS A 181 -12.36 5.22 -3.01
C HIS A 181 -12.74 6.58 -3.58
N ASN A 182 -12.66 7.68 -2.80
CA ASN A 182 -12.89 9.03 -3.32
C ASN A 182 -11.78 9.49 -4.27
N CYS A 183 -10.56 8.98 -4.13
CA CYS A 183 -9.49 9.32 -5.06
C CYS A 183 -9.48 8.42 -6.30
N GLY A 184 -10.32 7.38 -6.39
CA GLY A 184 -10.38 6.47 -7.54
C GLY A 184 -9.15 5.56 -7.70
N LEU A 185 -8.27 5.51 -6.70
CA LEU A 185 -7.07 4.66 -6.70
C LEU A 185 -7.26 3.36 -5.89
N ALA A 186 -8.40 3.19 -5.21
CA ALA A 186 -8.70 2.00 -4.43
C ALA A 186 -9.69 1.08 -5.15
N ALA A 187 -9.41 -0.22 -5.12
CA ALA A 187 -10.23 -1.27 -5.68
C ALA A 187 -10.49 -2.37 -4.64
N ASP A 188 -11.77 -2.67 -4.43
CA ASP A 188 -12.22 -3.84 -3.69
C ASP A 188 -12.31 -5.04 -4.66
N LEU A 189 -11.49 -6.05 -4.39
CA LEU A 189 -11.29 -7.22 -5.24
C LEU A 189 -11.84 -8.48 -4.58
N ASN A 190 -12.41 -9.35 -5.40
CA ASN A 190 -12.85 -10.68 -4.99
C ASN A 190 -12.62 -11.69 -6.13
N SER A 191 -13.10 -12.92 -5.98
CA SER A 191 -12.95 -13.98 -6.98
C SER A 191 -14.16 -14.92 -6.99
N PRO A 192 -14.27 -15.84 -7.98
CA PRO A 192 -15.30 -16.88 -7.95
C PRO A 192 -15.25 -17.79 -6.72
N GLU A 193 -14.08 -17.99 -6.12
CA GLU A 193 -13.91 -18.80 -4.91
C GLU A 193 -14.49 -18.12 -3.67
N HIS A 194 -14.53 -16.78 -3.67
CA HIS A 194 -15.02 -15.99 -2.55
C HIS A 194 -15.61 -14.67 -3.05
N THR A 195 -16.93 -14.61 -3.18
CA THR A 195 -17.64 -13.50 -3.83
C THR A 195 -17.96 -12.33 -2.89
N ASP A 196 -17.75 -12.49 -1.59
CA ASP A 196 -18.01 -11.44 -0.60
C ASP A 196 -16.73 -10.68 -0.25
N LEU A 197 -16.84 -9.42 0.19
CA LEU A 197 -15.71 -8.62 0.67
C LEU A 197 -15.50 -8.89 2.17
N THR A 198 -14.95 -10.06 2.49
CA THR A 198 -14.68 -10.49 3.87
C THR A 198 -13.31 -11.17 3.97
N GLU A 199 -12.83 -11.35 5.20
CA GLU A 199 -11.46 -11.86 5.46
C GLU A 199 -11.20 -13.21 4.78
N GLY A 200 -12.25 -14.01 4.54
CA GLY A 200 -12.17 -15.28 3.81
C GLY A 200 -11.47 -15.21 2.46
N PHE A 201 -11.47 -14.05 1.79
CA PHE A 201 -10.76 -13.83 0.52
C PHE A 201 -9.27 -14.17 0.63
N GLU A 202 -8.65 -14.02 1.81
CA GLU A 202 -7.22 -14.32 2.02
C GLU A 202 -6.85 -15.78 1.71
N ASN A 203 -7.83 -16.70 1.75
CA ASN A 203 -7.61 -18.13 1.55
C ASN A 203 -7.71 -18.56 0.08
N THR A 204 -7.99 -17.63 -0.84
CA THR A 204 -8.22 -17.92 -2.26
C THR A 204 -6.94 -17.98 -3.08
N GLU A 205 -7.00 -18.60 -4.26
CA GLU A 205 -5.91 -18.52 -5.25
C GLU A 205 -5.69 -17.09 -5.72
N ALA A 206 -6.76 -16.31 -5.88
CA ALA A 206 -6.72 -14.91 -6.27
C ALA A 206 -5.91 -14.05 -5.29
N PHE A 207 -6.15 -14.16 -3.99
CA PHE A 207 -5.39 -13.41 -2.99
C PHE A 207 -3.91 -13.81 -2.96
N ARG A 208 -3.62 -15.11 -3.11
CA ARG A 208 -2.23 -15.60 -3.20
C ARG A 208 -1.50 -15.02 -4.40
N TRP A 209 -2.15 -15.00 -5.57
CA TRP A 209 -1.59 -14.42 -6.79
C TRP A 209 -1.38 -12.91 -6.63
N LEU A 210 -2.37 -12.18 -6.12
CA LEU A 210 -2.26 -10.74 -5.84
C LEU A 210 -1.10 -10.44 -4.89
N SER A 211 -0.95 -11.22 -3.81
CA SER A 211 0.14 -11.05 -2.86
C SER A 211 1.53 -11.22 -3.46
N ALA A 212 1.64 -11.97 -4.57
CA ALA A 212 2.91 -12.18 -5.28
C ALA A 212 3.14 -11.16 -6.40
N HIS A 213 2.08 -10.71 -7.08
CA HIS A 213 2.20 -10.02 -8.37
C HIS A 213 1.59 -8.62 -8.42
N ALA A 214 0.68 -8.25 -7.50
CA ALA A 214 -0.07 -6.98 -7.60
C ALA A 214 0.85 -5.75 -7.63
N VAL A 215 2.00 -5.83 -6.96
CA VAL A 215 3.02 -4.76 -6.92
C VAL A 215 3.65 -4.51 -8.28
N GLU A 216 3.80 -5.54 -9.13
CA GLU A 216 4.27 -5.38 -10.52
C GLU A 216 3.35 -4.47 -11.35
N TYR A 217 2.08 -4.40 -10.95
CA TYR A 217 1.04 -3.57 -11.56
C TYR A 217 0.74 -2.31 -10.74
N GLY A 218 1.54 -2.00 -9.72
CA GLY A 218 1.40 -0.79 -8.92
C GLY A 218 0.34 -0.84 -7.83
N PHE A 219 -0.17 -2.02 -7.48
CA PHE A 219 -1.13 -2.19 -6.39
C PHE A 219 -0.47 -2.72 -5.12
N ILE A 220 -0.81 -2.13 -3.98
CA ILE A 220 -0.42 -2.61 -2.65
C ILE A 220 -1.65 -3.14 -1.90
N LEU A 221 -1.45 -4.13 -1.04
CA LEU A 221 -2.44 -4.49 -0.04
C LEU A 221 -2.50 -3.36 1.00
N ARG A 222 -3.59 -2.60 0.99
CA ARG A 222 -3.65 -1.32 1.71
C ARG A 222 -3.73 -1.45 3.21
N TYR A 223 -4.48 -2.45 3.67
CA TYR A 223 -4.76 -2.71 5.07
C TYR A 223 -4.28 -4.12 5.44
N PRO A 224 -2.96 -4.31 5.61
CA PRO A 224 -2.39 -5.60 5.98
C PRO A 224 -2.58 -5.91 7.48
N LYS A 225 -2.46 -7.19 7.84
CA LYS A 225 -2.47 -7.62 9.25
C LYS A 225 -1.36 -6.93 10.04
N ASN A 226 -1.64 -6.61 11.30
CA ASN A 226 -0.72 -5.99 12.26
C ASN A 226 -0.38 -4.51 11.99
N ALA A 227 -1.04 -3.87 11.02
CA ALA A 227 -0.91 -2.42 10.75
C ALA A 227 -2.12 -1.61 11.26
N GLU A 228 -3.11 -2.26 11.86
CA GLU A 228 -4.40 -1.66 12.24
C GLU A 228 -4.24 -0.51 13.25
N ALA A 229 -3.19 -0.56 14.08
CA ALA A 229 -2.85 0.50 15.02
C ALA A 229 -2.39 1.80 14.33
N VAL A 230 -1.93 1.71 13.08
CA VAL A 230 -1.44 2.84 12.28
C VAL A 230 -2.47 3.23 11.22
N THR A 231 -3.03 2.25 10.50
CA THR A 231 -4.04 2.49 9.45
C THR A 231 -5.39 2.91 10.03
N GLU A 232 -5.67 2.54 11.29
CA GLU A 232 -6.97 2.67 11.97
C GLU A 232 -8.10 1.90 11.27
N ILE A 233 -7.78 1.05 10.31
CA ILE A 233 -8.68 0.18 9.56
C ILE A 233 -8.29 -1.28 9.85
N THR A 234 -9.29 -2.13 10.08
CA THR A 234 -9.08 -3.57 10.27
C THR A 234 -8.45 -4.21 9.04
N TYR A 235 -7.92 -5.43 9.17
CA TYR A 235 -7.41 -6.18 8.02
C TYR A 235 -8.48 -6.34 6.92
N GLU A 236 -8.15 -5.93 5.69
CA GLU A 236 -9.03 -6.04 4.52
C GLU A 236 -8.28 -6.66 3.33
N PRO A 237 -8.24 -8.01 3.21
CA PRO A 237 -7.56 -8.69 2.11
C PRO A 237 -8.08 -8.33 0.72
N TRP A 238 -9.30 -7.80 0.66
CA TRP A 238 -9.95 -7.39 -0.58
C TRP A 238 -9.57 -5.97 -1.03
N HIS A 239 -9.02 -5.10 -0.17
CA HIS A 239 -8.80 -3.69 -0.51
C HIS A 239 -7.38 -3.44 -1.03
N TRP A 240 -7.26 -3.12 -2.32
CA TRP A 240 -5.99 -2.90 -3.00
C TRP A 240 -5.89 -1.46 -3.50
N ARG A 241 -4.77 -0.81 -3.22
CA ARG A 241 -4.51 0.61 -3.53
C ARG A 241 -3.48 0.73 -4.63
N TYR A 242 -3.82 1.44 -5.70
CA TYR A 242 -2.90 1.83 -6.76
C TYR A 242 -2.02 3.00 -6.29
N VAL A 243 -0.71 2.84 -6.44
CA VAL A 243 0.32 3.86 -6.15
C VAL A 243 1.32 4.02 -7.30
N GLY A 244 1.19 3.23 -8.37
CA GLY A 244 2.19 3.11 -9.44
C GLY A 244 3.21 1.99 -9.16
N PRO A 245 3.70 1.26 -10.18
CA PRO A 245 4.62 0.13 -10.00
C PRO A 245 5.89 0.46 -9.19
N GLU A 246 6.48 1.62 -9.44
CA GLU A 246 7.70 2.08 -8.77
C GLU A 246 7.48 2.34 -7.28
N ASN A 247 6.38 3.01 -6.91
CA ASN A 247 6.07 3.30 -5.53
C ASN A 247 5.60 2.04 -4.80
N ALA A 248 4.85 1.17 -5.48
CA ALA A 248 4.43 -0.11 -4.92
C ALA A 248 5.64 -0.99 -4.59
N ALA A 249 6.64 -1.03 -5.48
CA ALA A 249 7.88 -1.77 -5.25
C ALA A 249 8.64 -1.24 -4.04
N LEU A 250 8.76 0.09 -3.90
CA LEU A 250 9.41 0.72 -2.74
C LEU A 250 8.66 0.40 -1.43
N ILE A 251 7.34 0.49 -1.43
CA ILE A 251 6.51 0.18 -0.25
C ILE A 251 6.64 -1.30 0.12
N GLN A 252 6.51 -2.21 -0.86
CA GLN A 252 6.69 -3.65 -0.66
C GLN A 252 8.06 -3.97 -0.06
N GLN A 253 9.13 -3.38 -0.60
CA GLN A 253 10.50 -3.60 -0.13
C GLN A 253 10.69 -3.11 1.32
N SER A 254 10.03 -2.02 1.69
CA SER A 254 10.10 -1.49 3.06
C SER A 254 9.39 -2.38 4.09
N GLY A 255 8.42 -3.18 3.66
CA GLY A 255 7.54 -3.96 4.55
C GLY A 255 6.59 -3.11 5.40
N LEU A 256 6.47 -1.80 5.09
CA LEU A 256 5.65 -0.85 5.81
C LEU A 256 4.21 -0.81 5.28
N CYS A 257 3.27 -0.41 6.13
CA CYS A 257 1.97 0.05 5.66
C CYS A 257 2.11 1.41 4.96
N PHE A 258 1.07 1.84 4.25
CA PHE A 258 1.13 3.05 3.43
C PHE A 258 1.41 4.32 4.27
N GLU A 259 0.77 4.45 5.43
CA GLU A 259 1.01 5.56 6.37
C GLU A 259 2.47 5.64 6.82
N ASP A 260 3.05 4.52 7.26
CA ASP A 260 4.44 4.49 7.72
C ASP A 260 5.42 4.77 6.58
N ALA A 261 5.15 4.27 5.37
CA ALA A 261 5.96 4.57 4.19
C ALA A 261 5.95 6.07 3.87
N VAL A 262 4.76 6.71 3.87
CA VAL A 262 4.63 8.16 3.69
C VAL A 262 5.35 8.93 4.80
N ALA A 263 5.23 8.51 6.05
CA ALA A 263 5.91 9.16 7.17
C ALA A 263 7.45 9.06 7.09
N VAL A 264 7.98 7.92 6.64
CA VAL A 264 9.42 7.75 6.38
C VAL A 264 9.87 8.67 5.24
N LEU A 265 9.11 8.73 4.15
CA LEU A 265 9.41 9.63 3.03
C LEU A 265 9.42 11.10 3.47
N GLN A 266 8.47 11.53 4.32
CA GLN A 266 8.43 12.90 4.84
C GLN A 266 9.67 13.24 5.66
N LYS A 267 10.12 12.33 6.53
CA LYS A 267 11.35 12.50 7.31
C LYS A 267 12.59 12.56 6.41
N LEU A 268 12.69 11.68 5.42
CA LEU A 268 13.79 11.69 4.45
C LEU A 268 13.80 13.00 3.64
N ALA A 269 12.64 13.47 3.18
CA ALA A 269 12.51 14.74 2.47
C ALA A 269 12.93 15.95 3.34
N ALA A 270 12.68 15.88 4.65
CA ALA A 270 13.15 16.86 5.63
C ALA A 270 14.67 16.75 5.95
N GLY A 271 15.38 15.76 5.39
CA GLY A 271 16.79 15.51 5.63
C GLY A 271 17.09 14.80 6.96
N GLU A 272 16.07 14.19 7.59
CA GLU A 272 16.26 13.42 8.82
C GLU A 272 16.90 12.06 8.54
N LYS A 273 17.78 11.62 9.45
CA LYS A 273 18.33 10.27 9.42
C LYS A 273 17.31 9.28 9.98
N ILE A 274 16.78 8.41 9.14
CA ILE A 274 15.99 7.26 9.59
C ILE A 274 16.96 6.27 10.24
N THR A 275 16.84 6.06 11.55
CA THR A 275 17.53 4.98 12.25
C THR A 275 16.55 3.83 12.42
N GLY A 276 16.93 2.66 11.89
CA GLY A 276 16.15 1.41 12.00
C GLY A 276 16.29 0.75 13.37
#